data_AF-A0A918VQK9-F1
#
_entry.id   AF-A0A918VQK9-F1
#
_cell.length_a   1.000
_cell.length_b   1.000
_cell.length_c   1.000
_cell.angle_alpha   90.00
_cell.angle_beta   90.00
_cell.angle_gamma   90.00
#
_symmetry.space_group_name_H-M   'P 1'
#
loop_
_entity.id
_entity.type
_entity.pdbx_description
1 polymer ?
#
loop_
_entity_poly.entity_id
_entity_poly.type
_entity_poly.pdbx_seq_one_letter_code
_entity_poly.pdbx_strand_id
1 'polypeptide(L)'
;MATYNLADSYRQAGLTPGPEILALRQAPFDQLVSESKGMKSVDLVRLYFGQTVSAEFTAQFSGAFQGSDASFSVMDNQRELSVLAACMLDTLISGGDVLCAYAVLTMAAAGARTPTVRADLLVIADHKLKELAISARSRNLVGVNTIKLPTKSKVPAEGTALGQSGDWAKAGELLGKVSDEGTEAVKNLANQVASVLRPALDEIADLREETSILWWHIGGWSRQFDRPFAEFDQASGAVLAALDVSRLTRTLIGPVAAITLIHSTFSAGKKIKGSKVSLSTVVEGIGFENVAKLSVPETIADYLDMCPVLAAFSKCGEIGSGTSWHGAYTRATGLKPDIEFSLSDLAMQVYRERQFLYGA
;
A
#
# COMPACT_ATOMS: atom_id res chain seq x y z
N MET A 1 -8.68 -3.79 -17.19
CA MET A 1 -7.36 -3.28 -17.61
C MET A 1 -7.48 -1.78 -17.67
N ALA A 2 -6.63 -1.04 -16.96
CA ALA A 2 -6.57 0.40 -17.17
C ALA A 2 -6.24 0.65 -18.63
N THR A 3 -7.10 1.37 -19.34
CA THR A 3 -6.84 1.87 -20.69
C THR A 3 -5.85 3.01 -20.58
N TYR A 4 -4.60 2.66 -20.30
CA TYR A 4 -3.52 3.62 -20.29
C TYR A 4 -3.19 3.99 -21.75
N ASN A 5 -3.19 5.29 -22.06
CA ASN A 5 -2.83 5.81 -23.37
C ASN A 5 -1.54 6.63 -23.26
N LEU A 6 -0.43 6.07 -23.76
CA LEU A 6 0.86 6.77 -23.85
C LEU A 6 0.70 8.11 -24.58
N ALA A 7 -0.05 8.15 -25.68
CA ALA A 7 -0.18 9.35 -26.50
C ALA A 7 -0.80 10.52 -25.71
N ASP A 8 -1.85 10.24 -24.93
CA ASP A 8 -2.54 11.26 -24.14
C ASP A 8 -1.65 11.74 -22.98
N SER A 9 -0.93 10.83 -22.34
CA SER A 9 -0.05 11.15 -21.20
C SER A 9 1.17 11.97 -21.62
N TYR A 10 1.75 11.65 -22.77
CA TYR A 10 2.80 12.47 -23.38
C TYR A 10 2.27 13.86 -23.75
N ARG A 11 1.09 13.94 -24.38
CA ARG A 11 0.48 15.22 -24.76
C ARG A 11 0.18 16.09 -23.54
N GLN A 12 -0.36 15.52 -22.46
CA GLN A 12 -0.59 16.22 -21.19
C GLN A 12 0.72 16.73 -20.58
N ALA A 13 1.83 16.01 -20.77
CA ALA A 13 3.15 16.43 -20.35
C ALA A 13 3.83 17.42 -21.31
N GLY A 14 3.17 17.84 -22.39
CA GLY A 14 3.73 18.75 -23.40
C GLY A 14 4.74 18.10 -24.34
N LEU A 15 4.74 16.77 -24.45
CA LEU A 15 5.58 16.00 -25.34
C LEU A 15 4.75 15.48 -26.53
N THR A 16 5.32 15.54 -27.74
CA THR A 16 4.62 15.12 -28.97
C THR A 16 5.49 14.16 -29.80
N PRO A 17 5.81 12.96 -29.28
CA PRO A 17 6.43 11.92 -30.10
C PRO A 17 5.48 11.48 -31.22
N GLY A 18 6.04 11.12 -32.37
CA GLY A 18 5.27 10.56 -33.48
C GLY A 18 4.65 9.19 -33.13
N PRO A 19 3.61 8.75 -33.85
CA PRO A 19 2.94 7.47 -33.59
C PRO A 19 3.87 6.26 -33.71
N GLU A 20 4.87 6.32 -34.60
CA GLU A 20 5.88 5.29 -34.76
C GLU A 20 6.77 5.15 -33.51
N ILE A 21 7.18 6.29 -32.93
CA ILE A 21 7.98 6.32 -31.70
C ILE A 21 7.17 5.78 -30.51
N LEU A 22 5.88 6.14 -30.42
CA LEU A 22 4.99 5.62 -29.39
C LEU A 22 4.84 4.10 -29.49
N ALA A 23 4.72 3.56 -30.71
CA ALA A 23 4.63 2.11 -30.92
C ALA A 23 5.91 1.37 -30.50
N LEU A 24 7.09 1.93 -30.79
CA LEU A 24 8.38 1.37 -30.37
C LEU A 24 8.53 1.32 -28.84
N ARG A 25 7.88 2.24 -28.12
CA ARG A 25 7.99 2.35 -26.65
C ARG A 25 6.92 1.59 -25.88
N GLN A 26 5.85 1.15 -26.56
CA GLN A 26 4.77 0.39 -25.91
C GLN A 26 5.23 -1.00 -25.44
N ALA A 27 5.95 -1.74 -26.27
CA ALA A 27 6.44 -3.08 -25.93
C ALA A 27 7.37 -3.11 -24.69
N PRO A 28 8.42 -2.25 -24.60
CA PRO A 28 9.26 -2.22 -23.41
C PRO A 28 8.49 -1.70 -22.18
N PHE A 29 7.52 -0.79 -22.34
CA PHE A 29 6.65 -0.36 -21.26
C PHE A 29 5.85 -1.52 -20.67
N ASP A 30 5.17 -2.30 -21.51
CA ASP A 30 4.34 -3.43 -21.07
C ASP A 30 5.17 -4.51 -20.38
N GLN A 31 6.37 -4.77 -20.89
CA GLN A 31 7.34 -5.68 -20.26
C GLN A 31 7.72 -5.18 -18.87
N LEU A 32 8.16 -3.92 -18.75
CA LEU A 32 8.57 -3.35 -17.47
C LEU A 32 7.43 -3.33 -16.45
N VAL A 33 6.19 -3.05 -16.85
CA VAL A 33 5.02 -3.10 -15.94
C VAL A 33 4.82 -4.51 -15.39
N SER A 34 4.96 -5.55 -16.23
CA SER A 34 4.81 -6.94 -15.79
C SER A 34 5.90 -7.39 -14.81
N GLU A 35 7.12 -6.83 -14.95
CA GLU A 35 8.29 -7.12 -14.12
C GLU A 35 8.40 -6.24 -12.86
N SER A 36 7.58 -5.18 -12.78
CA SER A 36 7.61 -4.20 -11.69
C SER A 36 6.53 -4.53 -10.67
N LYS A 37 6.90 -5.28 -9.62
CA LYS A 37 6.07 -5.45 -8.42
C LYS A 37 6.86 -5.04 -7.19
N GLY A 38 6.21 -4.35 -6.24
CA GLY A 38 6.83 -4.01 -4.94
C GLY A 38 7.96 -2.97 -5.05
N MET A 39 9.15 -3.30 -4.53
CA MET A 39 10.28 -2.37 -4.31
C MET A 39 10.73 -1.57 -5.54
N LYS A 40 10.58 -2.08 -6.77
CA LYS A 40 10.87 -1.30 -8.00
C LYS A 40 9.97 -0.07 -8.17
N SER A 41 8.78 -0.06 -7.55
CA SER A 41 7.88 1.09 -7.56
C SER A 41 8.47 2.29 -6.82
N VAL A 42 9.33 2.08 -5.83
CA VAL A 42 9.97 3.16 -5.07
C VAL A 42 10.86 4.02 -5.97
N ASP A 43 11.69 3.38 -6.79
CA ASP A 43 12.56 4.10 -7.72
C ASP A 43 11.76 4.74 -8.86
N LEU A 44 10.66 4.14 -9.30
CA LEU A 44 9.71 4.78 -10.22
C LEU A 44 9.10 6.06 -9.60
N VAL A 45 8.72 6.02 -8.32
CA VAL A 45 8.21 7.20 -7.61
C VAL A 45 9.30 8.26 -7.48
N ARG A 46 10.53 7.89 -7.13
CA ARG A 46 11.67 8.83 -7.12
C ARG A 46 11.86 9.49 -8.48
N LEU A 47 11.85 8.72 -9.57
CA LEU A 47 11.96 9.25 -10.94
C LEU A 47 10.79 10.18 -11.31
N TYR A 48 9.57 9.83 -10.89
CA TYR A 48 8.37 10.63 -11.09
C TYR A 48 8.44 12.01 -10.38
N PHE A 49 8.98 12.05 -9.16
CA PHE A 49 9.20 13.29 -8.41
C PHE A 49 10.53 14.00 -8.75
N GLY A 50 11.29 13.51 -9.73
CA GLY A 50 12.57 14.09 -10.13
C GLY A 50 13.67 13.96 -9.07
N GLN A 51 13.57 12.97 -8.18
CA GLN A 51 14.62 12.65 -7.22
C GLN A 51 15.75 11.84 -7.85
N THR A 52 16.90 11.84 -7.18
CA THR A 52 18.02 10.98 -7.54
C THR A 52 17.67 9.52 -7.31
N VAL A 53 17.77 8.73 -8.37
CA VAL A 53 17.69 7.26 -8.36
C VAL A 53 19.08 6.66 -8.58
N SER A 54 19.25 5.37 -8.30
CA SER A 54 20.52 4.70 -8.55
C SER A 54 20.88 4.72 -10.05
N ALA A 55 22.18 4.82 -10.35
CA ALA A 55 22.65 4.79 -11.73
C ALA A 55 22.29 3.46 -12.42
N GLU A 56 22.28 2.36 -11.67
CA GLU A 56 21.87 1.03 -12.13
C GLU A 56 20.40 1.02 -12.54
N PHE A 57 19.49 1.51 -11.69
CA PHE A 57 18.06 1.59 -12.01
C PHE A 57 17.83 2.49 -13.23
N THR A 58 18.50 3.65 -13.27
CA THR A 58 18.38 4.57 -14.40
C THR A 58 18.81 3.89 -15.70
N ALA A 59 19.97 3.21 -15.71
CA ALA A 59 20.48 2.52 -16.88
C ALA A 59 19.58 1.34 -17.32
N GLN A 60 19.05 0.57 -16.36
CA GLN A 60 18.11 -0.50 -16.64
C GLN A 60 16.81 0.05 -17.25
N PHE A 61 16.24 1.07 -16.61
CA PHE A 61 14.98 1.67 -16.99
C PHE A 61 15.08 2.34 -18.36
N SER A 62 16.08 3.20 -18.58
CA SER A 62 16.28 3.84 -19.87
C SER A 62 16.74 2.86 -20.95
N GLY A 63 17.58 1.89 -20.59
CA GLY A 63 18.11 0.89 -21.51
C GLY A 63 17.02 0.04 -22.16
N ALA A 64 15.95 -0.26 -21.41
CA ALA A 64 14.78 -0.95 -21.95
C ALA A 64 14.13 -0.18 -23.12
N PHE A 65 14.06 1.15 -23.02
CA PHE A 65 13.54 1.99 -24.10
C PHE A 65 14.56 2.19 -25.22
N GLN A 66 15.84 2.39 -24.91
CA GLN A 66 16.91 2.54 -25.91
C GLN A 66 17.09 1.31 -26.80
N GLY A 67 16.89 0.11 -26.25
CA GLY A 67 16.97 -1.13 -27.02
C GLY A 67 15.92 -1.22 -28.12
N SER A 68 14.78 -0.55 -27.97
CA SER A 68 13.69 -0.52 -28.95
C SER A 68 13.65 0.78 -29.76
N ASP A 69 14.14 1.89 -29.19
CA ASP A 69 14.16 3.22 -29.78
C ASP A 69 15.54 3.88 -29.60
N ALA A 70 16.35 3.84 -30.66
CA ALA A 70 17.69 4.43 -30.68
C ALA A 70 17.68 5.97 -30.55
N SER A 71 16.53 6.64 -30.72
CA SER A 71 16.40 8.09 -30.54
C SER A 71 16.20 8.51 -29.08
N PHE A 72 16.06 7.55 -28.15
CA PHE A 72 15.82 7.81 -26.74
C PHE A 72 17.10 8.27 -25.99
N SER A 73 17.23 9.57 -25.73
CA SER A 73 18.36 10.18 -24.99
C SER A 73 18.02 10.37 -23.50
N VAL A 74 18.78 9.75 -22.60
CA VAL A 74 18.61 9.89 -21.13
C VAL A 74 19.03 11.28 -20.65
N MET A 75 20.03 11.88 -21.30
CA MET A 75 20.58 13.17 -20.88
C MET A 75 19.61 14.33 -21.17
N ASP A 76 18.82 14.22 -22.24
CA ASP A 76 17.92 15.29 -22.68
C ASP A 76 16.46 15.07 -22.24
N ASN A 77 16.07 13.83 -21.88
CA ASN A 77 14.67 13.46 -21.69
C ASN A 77 14.28 13.09 -20.24
N GLN A 78 14.86 13.74 -19.23
CA GLN A 78 14.45 13.54 -17.82
C GLN A 78 12.94 13.71 -17.61
N ARG A 79 12.34 14.70 -18.26
CA ARG A 79 10.89 14.93 -18.21
C ARG A 79 10.10 13.76 -18.77
N GLU A 80 10.61 13.16 -19.85
CA GLU A 80 9.98 12.00 -20.48
C GLU A 80 10.07 10.75 -19.60
N LEU A 81 11.21 10.54 -18.94
CA LEU A 81 11.38 9.48 -17.96
C LEU A 81 10.38 9.61 -16.82
N SER A 82 10.15 10.83 -16.31
CA SER A 82 9.11 11.07 -15.30
C SER A 82 7.69 10.79 -15.82
N VAL A 83 7.40 11.05 -17.11
CA VAL A 83 6.11 10.70 -17.73
C VAL A 83 5.95 9.18 -17.78
N LEU A 84 6.93 8.47 -18.31
CA LEU A 84 6.91 7.00 -18.38
C LEU A 84 6.76 6.38 -16.99
N ALA A 85 7.48 6.89 -15.99
CA ALA A 85 7.31 6.47 -14.60
C ALA A 85 5.89 6.74 -14.07
N ALA A 86 5.35 7.95 -14.25
CA ALA A 86 3.98 8.29 -13.83
C ALA A 86 2.95 7.31 -14.39
N CYS A 87 3.16 6.91 -15.64
CA CYS A 87 2.25 6.06 -16.38
C CYS A 87 2.32 4.58 -15.95
N MET A 88 3.53 4.11 -15.65
CA MET A 88 3.71 2.80 -15.02
C MET A 88 3.08 2.78 -13.63
N LEU A 89 3.30 3.81 -12.82
CA LEU A 89 2.70 3.96 -11.50
C LEU A 89 1.16 3.95 -11.58
N ASP A 90 0.56 4.68 -12.54
CA ASP A 90 -0.88 4.65 -12.80
C ASP A 90 -1.38 3.23 -13.10
N THR A 91 -0.65 2.50 -13.94
CA THR A 91 -0.98 1.10 -14.28
C THR A 91 -0.90 0.18 -13.07
N LEU A 92 0.14 0.31 -12.25
CA LEU A 92 0.32 -0.48 -11.01
C LEU A 92 -0.77 -0.17 -9.98
N ILE A 93 -1.04 1.11 -9.74
CA ILE A 93 -2.10 1.58 -8.82
C ILE A 93 -3.46 1.08 -9.30
N SER A 94 -3.77 1.24 -10.58
CA SER A 94 -5.00 0.75 -11.18
C SER A 94 -5.14 -0.77 -11.10
N GLY A 95 -4.01 -1.50 -11.16
CA GLY A 95 -3.91 -2.94 -10.93
C GLY A 95 -4.11 -3.37 -9.47
N GLY A 96 -4.19 -2.43 -8.53
CA GLY A 96 -4.41 -2.69 -7.11
C GLY A 96 -3.15 -2.75 -6.27
N ASP A 97 -2.01 -2.25 -6.74
CA ASP A 97 -0.79 -2.15 -5.94
C ASP A 97 -0.91 -1.03 -4.90
N VAL A 98 -1.26 -1.44 -3.68
CA VAL A 98 -1.47 -0.57 -2.52
C VAL A 98 -0.18 0.11 -2.09
N LEU A 99 0.96 -0.59 -2.14
CA LEU A 99 2.25 -0.05 -1.70
C LEU A 99 2.69 1.07 -2.62
N CYS A 100 2.53 0.87 -3.94
CA CYS A 100 2.79 1.88 -4.96
C CYS A 100 1.94 3.15 -4.73
N ALA A 101 0.66 3.00 -4.40
CA ALA A 101 -0.21 4.13 -4.11
C ALA A 101 0.23 4.90 -2.85
N TYR A 102 0.62 4.20 -1.78
CA TYR A 102 1.18 4.85 -0.60
C TYR A 102 2.49 5.56 -0.91
N ALA A 103 3.42 4.93 -1.63
CA ALA A 103 4.71 5.50 -1.99
C ALA A 103 4.55 6.86 -2.72
N VAL A 104 3.61 6.94 -3.66
CA VAL A 104 3.29 8.19 -4.37
C VAL A 104 2.78 9.27 -3.40
N LEU A 105 1.87 8.91 -2.50
CA LEU A 105 1.24 9.86 -1.57
C LEU A 105 2.16 10.30 -0.44
N THR A 106 3.03 9.42 0.07
CA THR A 106 4.01 9.75 1.11
C THR A 106 5.09 10.64 0.54
N MET A 107 5.57 10.35 -0.67
CA MET A 107 6.58 11.16 -1.35
C MET A 107 6.12 12.60 -1.60
N ALA A 108 4.83 12.81 -1.87
CA ALA A 108 4.22 14.14 -2.04
C ALA A 108 4.32 15.01 -0.78
N ALA A 109 4.52 14.41 0.41
CA ALA A 109 4.68 15.12 1.68
C ALA A 109 3.55 16.14 1.92
N ALA A 110 2.30 15.69 1.80
CA ALA A 110 1.10 16.53 1.83
C ALA A 110 1.15 17.79 0.92
N GLY A 111 1.77 17.67 -0.25
CA GLY A 111 1.87 18.73 -1.26
C GLY A 111 3.11 19.61 -1.13
N ALA A 112 3.98 19.37 -0.15
CA ALA A 112 5.26 20.07 -0.09
C ALA A 112 6.27 19.62 -1.16
N ARG A 113 6.07 18.42 -1.72
CA ARG A 113 6.69 18.01 -2.97
C ARG A 113 5.63 17.90 -4.04
N THR A 114 5.86 18.58 -5.15
CA THR A 114 4.98 18.53 -6.33
C THR A 114 5.70 17.80 -7.46
N PRO A 115 5.04 16.82 -8.09
CA PRO A 115 5.60 16.15 -9.26
C PRO A 115 5.66 17.10 -10.45
N THR A 116 6.65 16.92 -11.32
CA THR A 116 6.87 17.78 -12.50
C THR A 116 5.86 17.54 -13.61
N VAL A 117 5.27 16.34 -13.64
CA VAL A 117 4.31 15.88 -14.65
C VAL A 117 3.16 15.15 -13.97
N ARG A 118 1.99 15.04 -14.64
CA ARG A 118 0.85 14.19 -14.21
C ARG A 118 0.46 14.30 -12.72
N ALA A 119 0.31 15.54 -12.21
CA ALA A 119 -0.08 15.77 -10.81
C ALA A 119 -1.44 15.13 -10.41
N ASP A 120 -2.29 14.82 -11.38
CA ASP A 120 -3.53 14.07 -11.22
C ASP A 120 -3.32 12.66 -10.64
N LEU A 121 -2.13 12.07 -10.82
CA LEU A 121 -1.80 10.75 -10.27
C LEU A 121 -1.93 10.70 -8.74
N LEU A 122 -1.70 11.82 -8.05
CA LEU A 122 -1.90 11.90 -6.59
C LEU A 122 -3.37 11.67 -6.22
N VAL A 123 -4.29 12.22 -7.02
CA VAL A 123 -5.73 12.06 -6.83
C VAL A 123 -6.16 10.64 -7.19
N ILE A 124 -5.61 10.09 -8.28
CA ILE A 124 -5.86 8.70 -8.69
C ILE A 124 -5.42 7.73 -7.58
N ALA A 125 -4.22 7.91 -7.02
CA ALA A 125 -3.69 7.10 -5.93
C ALA A 125 -4.60 7.14 -4.68
N ASP A 126 -4.99 8.33 -4.24
CA ASP A 126 -5.87 8.49 -3.08
C ASP A 126 -7.26 7.88 -3.31
N HIS A 127 -7.85 8.11 -4.48
CA HIS A 127 -9.15 7.55 -4.83
C HIS A 127 -9.09 6.02 -4.91
N LYS A 128 -8.02 5.46 -5.49
CA LYS A 128 -7.87 4.02 -5.62
C LYS A 128 -7.68 3.33 -4.27
N LEU A 129 -6.92 3.93 -3.35
CA LEU A 129 -6.80 3.41 -1.99
C LEU A 129 -8.17 3.35 -1.28
N LYS A 130 -8.99 4.40 -1.42
CA LYS A 130 -10.35 4.44 -0.86
C LYS A 130 -11.25 3.38 -1.49
N GLU A 131 -11.22 3.24 -2.81
CA GLU A 131 -11.97 2.22 -3.55
C GLU A 131 -11.61 0.80 -3.07
N LEU A 132 -10.32 0.50 -2.97
CA LEU A 132 -9.82 -0.80 -2.48
C LEU A 132 -10.22 -1.03 -1.01
N ALA A 133 -10.15 0.00 -0.17
CA ALA A 133 -10.52 -0.08 1.24
C ALA A 133 -12.01 -0.37 1.46
N ILE A 134 -12.88 0.21 0.62
CA ILE A 134 -14.33 -0.08 0.61
C ILE A 134 -14.57 -1.50 0.10
N SER A 135 -13.98 -1.83 -1.05
CA SER A 135 -14.19 -3.13 -1.72
C SER A 135 -13.73 -4.31 -0.85
N ALA A 136 -12.63 -4.13 -0.11
CA ALA A 136 -12.13 -5.14 0.83
C ALA A 136 -13.09 -5.41 1.99
N ARG A 137 -13.92 -4.43 2.38
CA ARG A 137 -14.87 -4.53 3.51
C ARG A 137 -16.30 -4.79 3.09
N SER A 138 -16.65 -4.62 1.82
CA SER A 138 -17.97 -4.94 1.28
C SER A 138 -18.05 -6.38 0.72
N ARG A 139 -17.33 -7.33 1.31
CA ARG A 139 -17.26 -8.72 0.81
C ARG A 139 -18.58 -9.43 1.09
N ASN A 140 -19.20 -9.99 0.05
CA ASN A 140 -20.36 -10.86 0.23
C ASN A 140 -19.90 -12.21 0.79
N LEU A 141 -20.31 -12.52 2.02
CA LEU A 141 -20.03 -13.81 2.63
C LEU A 141 -20.75 -14.93 1.86
N VAL A 142 -20.01 -15.99 1.55
CA VAL A 142 -20.58 -17.20 0.96
C VAL A 142 -21.37 -17.93 2.04
N GLY A 143 -22.68 -18.09 1.85
CA GLY A 143 -23.53 -18.78 2.82
C GLY A 143 -23.20 -20.26 2.91
N VAL A 144 -23.31 -20.84 4.11
CA VAL A 144 -23.05 -22.28 4.39
C VAL A 144 -23.86 -23.21 3.47
N ASN A 145 -24.99 -22.72 2.94
CA ASN A 145 -25.84 -23.42 1.98
C ASN A 145 -25.14 -23.79 0.65
N THR A 146 -23.94 -23.27 0.38
CA THR A 146 -23.13 -23.70 -0.77
C THR A 146 -22.43 -25.03 -0.57
N ILE A 147 -22.33 -25.53 0.66
CA ILE A 147 -21.73 -26.83 0.97
C ILE A 147 -22.74 -27.92 0.60
N LYS A 148 -22.46 -28.60 -0.50
CA LYS A 148 -23.26 -29.70 -1.04
C LYS A 148 -22.66 -31.03 -0.63
N LEU A 149 -23.55 -31.97 -0.28
CA LEU A 149 -23.18 -33.36 -0.08
C LEU A 149 -22.66 -33.97 -1.41
N PRO A 150 -21.72 -34.92 -1.34
CA PRO A 150 -21.28 -35.66 -2.51
C PRO A 150 -22.46 -36.29 -3.25
N THR A 151 -22.44 -36.26 -4.58
CA THR A 151 -23.43 -36.94 -5.41
C THR A 151 -23.40 -38.45 -5.14
N LYS A 152 -24.55 -39.13 -5.21
CA LYS A 152 -24.62 -40.59 -5.03
C LYS A 152 -23.65 -41.30 -5.99
N SER A 153 -22.75 -42.12 -5.43
CA SER A 153 -21.79 -42.93 -6.17
C SER A 153 -22.49 -44.01 -7.00
N LYS A 154 -21.91 -44.33 -8.17
CA LYS A 154 -22.34 -45.46 -9.02
C LYS A 154 -21.65 -46.77 -8.66
N VAL A 155 -20.61 -46.72 -7.82
CA VAL A 155 -19.81 -47.87 -7.40
C VAL A 155 -20.63 -48.98 -6.72
N PRO A 156 -21.66 -48.70 -5.91
CA PRO A 156 -22.50 -49.77 -5.34
C PRO A 156 -23.17 -50.66 -6.40
N ALA A 157 -23.60 -50.07 -7.53
CA ALA A 157 -24.20 -50.82 -8.63
C ALA A 157 -23.16 -51.66 -9.38
N GLU A 158 -21.98 -51.10 -9.64
CA GLU A 158 -20.86 -51.81 -10.27
C GLU A 158 -20.35 -52.96 -9.39
N GLY A 159 -20.25 -52.74 -8.06
CA GLY A 159 -19.84 -53.77 -7.09
C GLY A 159 -20.85 -54.91 -6.96
N THR A 160 -22.15 -54.62 -7.05
CA THR A 160 -23.20 -55.65 -7.04
C THR A 160 -23.11 -56.53 -8.30
N ALA A 161 -22.87 -55.93 -9.46
CA ALA A 161 -22.68 -56.67 -10.72
C ALA A 161 -21.42 -57.54 -10.71
N LEU A 162 -20.33 -57.06 -10.10
CA LEU A 162 -19.06 -57.79 -10.00
C LEU A 162 -19.15 -58.99 -9.05
N GLY A 163 -19.88 -58.84 -7.93
CA GLY A 163 -20.17 -59.95 -7.00
C GLY A 163 -21.01 -61.07 -7.62
N GLN A 164 -21.82 -60.75 -8.65
CA GLN A 164 -22.60 -61.72 -9.40
C GLN A 164 -21.80 -62.41 -10.52
N SER A 165 -20.80 -61.74 -11.10
CA SER A 165 -20.00 -62.28 -12.21
C SER A 165 -18.75 -63.07 -11.76
N GLY A 166 -18.27 -62.89 -10.52
CA GLY A 166 -17.12 -63.62 -9.98
C GLY A 166 -15.76 -63.24 -10.58
N ASP A 167 -15.67 -62.11 -11.28
CA ASP A 167 -14.50 -61.69 -12.05
C ASP A 167 -13.50 -60.91 -11.18
N TRP A 168 -12.72 -61.63 -10.38
CA TRP A 168 -11.78 -61.06 -9.40
C TRP A 168 -10.68 -60.18 -10.02
N ALA A 169 -10.39 -60.32 -11.31
CA ALA A 169 -9.46 -59.45 -12.02
C ALA A 169 -9.95 -57.98 -12.07
N LYS A 170 -11.27 -57.76 -12.13
CA LYS A 170 -11.88 -56.41 -12.14
C LYS A 170 -12.11 -55.83 -10.74
N ALA A 171 -11.91 -56.62 -9.69
CA ALA A 171 -12.07 -56.15 -8.31
C ALA A 171 -11.03 -55.06 -7.95
N GLY A 172 -9.80 -55.17 -8.48
CA GLY A 172 -8.78 -54.14 -8.31
C GLY A 172 -9.13 -52.80 -8.94
N GLU A 173 -9.73 -52.81 -10.14
CA GLU A 173 -10.20 -51.59 -10.82
C GLU A 173 -11.36 -50.94 -10.08
N LEU A 174 -12.29 -51.73 -9.53
CA LEU A 174 -13.39 -51.23 -8.72
C LEU A 174 -12.89 -50.60 -7.42
N LEU A 175 -11.92 -51.22 -6.75
CA LEU A 175 -11.28 -50.65 -5.55
C LEU A 175 -10.56 -49.34 -5.87
N GLY A 176 -9.88 -49.26 -7.02
CA GLY A 176 -9.29 -48.02 -7.53
C GLY A 176 -10.35 -46.92 -7.69
N LYS A 177 -11.48 -47.23 -8.36
CA LYS A 177 -12.60 -46.29 -8.50
C LYS A 177 -13.20 -45.84 -7.17
N VAL A 178 -13.37 -46.74 -6.18
CA VAL A 178 -13.82 -46.37 -4.83
C VAL A 178 -12.85 -45.36 -4.21
N SER A 179 -11.55 -45.64 -4.31
CA SER A 179 -10.50 -44.79 -3.75
C SER A 179 -10.47 -43.42 -4.42
N ASP A 180 -10.58 -43.38 -5.75
CA ASP A 180 -10.56 -42.14 -6.53
C ASP A 180 -11.82 -41.30 -6.26
N GLU A 181 -13.01 -41.91 -6.31
CA GLU A 181 -14.27 -41.22 -5.98
C GLU A 181 -14.28 -40.71 -4.53
N GLY A 182 -13.75 -41.49 -3.58
CA GLY A 182 -13.61 -41.07 -2.19
C GLY A 182 -12.66 -39.88 -2.04
N THR A 183 -11.50 -39.95 -2.69
CA THR A 183 -10.50 -38.85 -2.67
C THR A 183 -11.06 -37.59 -3.29
N GLU A 184 -11.78 -37.70 -4.41
CA GLU A 184 -12.41 -36.57 -5.08
C GLU A 184 -13.54 -35.96 -4.25
N ALA A 185 -14.39 -36.79 -3.61
CA ALA A 185 -15.43 -36.32 -2.70
C ALA A 185 -14.86 -35.55 -1.51
N VAL A 186 -13.79 -36.07 -0.90
CA VAL A 186 -13.08 -35.38 0.21
C VAL A 186 -12.46 -34.07 -0.26
N LYS A 187 -11.80 -34.06 -1.42
CA LYS A 187 -11.21 -32.84 -2.00
C LYS A 187 -12.28 -31.79 -2.30
N ASN A 188 -13.41 -32.19 -2.86
CA ASN A 188 -14.53 -31.31 -3.17
C ASN A 188 -15.17 -30.75 -1.90
N LEU A 189 -15.34 -31.57 -0.86
CA LEU A 189 -15.84 -31.10 0.43
C LEU A 189 -14.85 -30.13 1.08
N ALA A 190 -13.56 -30.45 1.10
CA ALA A 190 -12.51 -29.59 1.65
C ALA A 190 -12.48 -28.23 0.97
N ASN A 191 -12.59 -28.20 -0.37
CA ASN A 191 -12.65 -26.95 -1.13
C ASN A 191 -13.90 -26.11 -0.82
N GLN A 192 -15.07 -26.77 -0.69
CA GLN A 192 -16.32 -26.09 -0.32
C GLN A 192 -16.31 -25.55 1.12
N VAL A 193 -15.73 -26.31 2.06
CA VAL A 193 -15.57 -25.84 3.44
C VAL A 193 -14.57 -24.69 3.49
N ALA A 194 -13.44 -24.79 2.78
CA ALA A 194 -12.43 -23.73 2.74
C ALA A 194 -12.96 -22.44 2.11
N SER A 195 -13.85 -22.53 1.11
CA SER A 195 -14.43 -21.35 0.46
C SER A 195 -15.42 -20.58 1.35
N VAL A 196 -16.00 -21.23 2.37
CA VAL A 196 -16.86 -20.58 3.38
C VAL A 196 -16.05 -20.14 4.60
N LEU A 197 -15.15 -20.99 5.09
CA LEU A 197 -14.41 -20.74 6.32
C LEU A 197 -13.38 -19.61 6.19
N ARG A 198 -12.65 -19.52 5.07
CA ARG A 198 -11.62 -18.49 4.89
C ARG A 198 -12.21 -17.06 4.90
N PRO A 199 -13.25 -16.75 4.10
CA PRO A 199 -13.88 -15.43 4.18
C PRO A 199 -14.46 -15.10 5.56
N ALA A 200 -15.03 -16.09 6.26
CA ALA A 200 -15.56 -15.88 7.62
C ALA A 200 -14.45 -15.56 8.64
N LEU A 201 -13.29 -16.21 8.54
CA LEU A 201 -12.14 -15.89 9.38
C LEU A 201 -11.59 -14.50 9.09
N ASP A 202 -11.55 -14.10 7.82
CA ASP A 202 -11.13 -12.75 7.45
C ASP A 202 -12.09 -11.69 7.98
N GLU A 203 -13.40 -11.93 7.90
CA GLU A 203 -14.44 -11.04 8.45
C GLU A 203 -14.30 -10.88 9.98
N ILE A 204 -14.07 -11.98 10.70
CA ILE A 204 -13.82 -11.92 12.15
C ILE A 204 -12.57 -11.09 12.45
N ALA A 205 -11.53 -11.21 11.62
CA ALA A 205 -10.30 -10.45 11.79
C ALA A 205 -10.51 -8.95 11.50
N ASP A 206 -11.31 -8.61 10.49
CA ASP A 206 -11.69 -7.23 10.17
C ASP A 206 -12.56 -6.61 11.28
N LEU A 207 -13.55 -7.35 11.80
CA LEU A 207 -14.37 -6.92 12.93
C LEU A 207 -13.54 -6.70 14.20
N ARG A 208 -12.51 -7.50 14.43
CA ARG A 208 -11.57 -7.31 15.56
C ARG A 208 -10.74 -6.05 15.40
N GLU A 209 -10.26 -5.75 14.19
CA GLU A 209 -9.57 -4.50 13.88
C GLU A 209 -10.50 -3.30 14.15
N GLU A 210 -11.70 -3.30 13.58
CA GLU A 210 -12.69 -2.21 13.74
C GLU A 210 -13.10 -2.02 15.19
N THR A 211 -13.35 -3.10 15.92
CA THR A 211 -13.67 -3.05 17.35
C THR A 211 -12.49 -2.48 18.14
N SER A 212 -11.26 -2.90 17.86
CA SER A 212 -10.06 -2.41 18.55
C SER A 212 -9.82 -0.91 18.32
N ILE A 213 -10.03 -0.44 17.08
CA ILE A 213 -9.95 0.98 16.72
C ILE A 213 -11.07 1.76 17.41
N LEU A 214 -12.30 1.23 17.45
CA LEU A 214 -13.43 1.86 18.13
C LEU A 214 -13.17 2.02 19.62
N TRP A 215 -12.71 0.97 20.31
CA TRP A 215 -12.36 1.02 21.73
C TRP A 215 -11.25 2.04 22.01
N TRP A 216 -10.21 2.06 21.17
CA TRP A 216 -9.16 3.06 21.27
C TRP A 216 -9.70 4.48 21.08
N HIS A 217 -10.56 4.68 20.08
CA HIS A 217 -11.15 5.97 19.75
C HIS A 217 -12.01 6.53 20.89
N ILE A 218 -12.93 5.69 21.42
CA ILE A 218 -13.79 6.06 22.56
C ILE A 218 -12.97 6.27 23.83
N GLY A 219 -11.93 5.46 24.05
CA GLY A 219 -11.07 5.55 25.22
C GLY A 219 -10.24 6.83 25.26
N GLY A 220 -9.95 7.46 24.11
CA GLY A 220 -9.21 8.72 24.04
C GLY A 220 -7.82 8.64 24.68
N TRP A 221 -7.17 7.48 24.62
CA TRP A 221 -5.92 7.17 25.32
C TRP A 221 -4.81 6.81 24.34
N SER A 222 -3.64 7.44 24.50
CA SER A 222 -2.45 7.07 23.71
C SER A 222 -1.81 5.81 24.28
N ARG A 223 -1.72 4.76 23.46
CA ARG A 223 -1.11 3.47 23.89
C ARG A 223 0.40 3.53 24.02
N GLN A 224 1.03 4.49 23.35
CA GLN A 224 2.48 4.61 23.29
C GLN A 224 3.06 5.41 24.45
N PHE A 225 2.23 6.24 25.08
CA PHE A 225 2.63 7.18 26.12
C PHE A 225 1.85 7.00 27.42
N ASP A 226 0.93 6.04 27.45
CA ASP A 226 0.09 5.71 28.60
C ASP A 226 -0.55 6.94 29.25
N ARG A 227 -1.15 7.82 28.44
CA ARG A 227 -1.90 8.98 28.92
C ARG A 227 -3.00 9.43 27.94
N PRO A 228 -4.02 10.18 28.42
CA PRO A 228 -5.11 10.68 27.58
C PRO A 228 -4.62 11.62 26.47
N PHE A 229 -5.25 11.57 25.29
CA PHE A 229 -4.97 12.50 24.19
C PHE A 229 -5.24 13.96 24.56
N ALA A 230 -6.12 14.20 25.54
CA ALA A 230 -6.45 15.54 26.04
C ALA A 230 -5.25 16.29 26.67
N GLU A 231 -4.23 15.55 27.13
CA GLU A 231 -3.02 16.09 27.77
C GLU A 231 -1.94 16.51 26.75
N PHE A 232 -2.07 16.09 25.49
CA PHE A 232 -1.13 16.49 24.44
C PHE A 232 -1.57 17.81 23.79
N ASP A 233 -0.61 18.53 23.24
CA ASP A 233 -0.91 19.55 22.25
C ASP A 233 -1.47 18.89 20.97
N GLN A 234 -2.16 19.67 20.14
CA GLN A 234 -2.85 19.13 18.97
C GLN A 234 -1.89 18.54 17.92
N ALA A 235 -0.65 19.04 17.82
CA ALA A 235 0.30 18.55 16.83
C ALA A 235 0.93 17.21 17.26
N SER A 236 1.38 17.11 18.51
CA SER A 236 1.83 15.83 19.07
C SER A 236 0.68 14.81 19.08
N GLY A 237 -0.53 15.23 19.46
CA GLY A 237 -1.72 14.39 19.42
C GLY A 237 -2.02 13.85 18.01
N ALA A 238 -1.86 14.66 16.96
CA ALA A 238 -2.06 14.24 15.58
C ALA A 238 -1.08 13.14 15.15
N VAL A 239 0.20 13.28 15.48
CA VAL A 239 1.23 12.26 15.20
C VAL A 239 0.94 10.97 15.96
N LEU A 240 0.67 11.07 17.27
CA LEU A 240 0.45 9.90 18.11
C LEU A 240 -0.83 9.17 17.77
N ALA A 241 -1.91 9.89 17.45
CA ALA A 241 -3.15 9.27 17.03
C ALA A 241 -2.99 8.54 15.68
N ALA A 242 -2.24 9.11 14.74
CA ALA A 242 -1.93 8.45 13.48
C ALA A 242 -1.08 7.18 13.68
N LEU A 243 -0.06 7.23 14.54
CA LEU A 243 0.75 6.06 14.90
C LEU A 243 -0.06 4.96 15.59
N ASP A 244 -0.89 5.32 16.58
CA ASP A 244 -1.72 4.35 17.27
C ASP A 244 -2.71 3.67 16.30
N VAL A 245 -3.43 4.43 15.48
CA VAL A 245 -4.35 3.84 14.49
C VAL A 245 -3.61 2.96 13.50
N SER A 246 -2.46 3.39 13.00
CA SER A 246 -1.67 2.58 12.05
C SER A 246 -1.24 1.23 12.62
N ARG A 247 -1.03 1.13 13.94
CA ARG A 247 -0.71 -0.14 14.64
C ARG A 247 -1.93 -1.02 14.88
N LEU A 248 -3.10 -0.40 15.02
CA LEU A 248 -4.36 -1.12 15.19
C LEU A 248 -4.88 -1.67 13.86
N THR A 249 -4.53 -1.00 12.77
CA THR A 249 -4.79 -1.46 11.40
C THR A 249 -4.00 -2.74 11.09
N ARG A 250 -4.68 -3.80 10.67
CA ARG A 250 -4.07 -5.10 10.34
C ARG A 250 -3.64 -5.20 8.88
N THR A 251 -4.38 -4.54 7.99
CA THR A 251 -4.16 -4.60 6.55
C THR A 251 -3.47 -3.33 6.05
N LEU A 252 -2.60 -3.45 5.05
CA LEU A 252 -1.88 -2.29 4.49
C LEU A 252 -2.83 -1.14 4.07
N ILE A 253 -4.01 -1.50 3.55
CA ILE A 253 -5.02 -0.53 3.10
C ILE A 253 -5.66 0.22 4.28
N GLY A 254 -5.90 -0.47 5.39
CA GLY A 254 -6.61 0.06 6.55
C GLY A 254 -8.03 0.56 6.27
N PRO A 255 -8.73 1.10 7.28
CA PRO A 255 -10.11 1.52 7.15
C PRO A 255 -10.21 2.89 6.48
N VAL A 256 -11.20 3.06 5.61
CA VAL A 256 -11.48 4.35 4.92
C VAL A 256 -11.66 5.49 5.94
N ALA A 257 -12.28 5.17 7.08
CA ALA A 257 -12.58 6.12 8.14
C ALA A 257 -11.36 6.47 9.03
N ALA A 258 -10.17 5.88 8.80
CA ALA A 258 -8.99 6.07 9.65
C ALA A 258 -8.71 7.55 9.92
N ILE A 259 -8.69 8.39 8.88
CA ILE A 259 -8.40 9.82 9.04
C ILE A 259 -9.45 10.55 9.88
N THR A 260 -10.73 10.23 9.69
CA THR A 260 -11.82 10.84 10.45
C THR A 260 -11.72 10.46 11.93
N LEU A 261 -11.38 9.20 12.21
CA LEU A 261 -11.16 8.71 13.57
C LEU A 261 -9.93 9.36 14.22
N ILE A 262 -8.81 9.46 13.49
CA ILE A 262 -7.61 10.14 13.96
C ILE A 262 -7.94 11.60 14.30
N HIS A 263 -8.59 12.30 13.37
CA HIS A 263 -9.00 13.69 13.53
C HIS A 263 -9.91 13.92 14.73
N SER A 264 -10.92 13.06 14.88
CA SER A 264 -11.82 13.10 16.02
C SER A 264 -11.11 12.82 17.35
N THR A 265 -10.06 11.99 17.34
CA THR A 265 -9.35 11.59 18.56
C THR A 265 -8.43 12.70 19.06
N PHE A 266 -7.54 13.25 18.22
CA PHE A 266 -6.60 14.28 18.68
C PHE A 266 -7.28 15.63 18.93
N SER A 267 -8.44 15.88 18.31
CA SER A 267 -9.20 17.10 18.58
C SER A 267 -9.89 17.08 19.95
N ALA A 268 -10.26 15.90 20.47
CA ALA A 268 -10.89 15.73 21.79
C ALA A 268 -12.04 16.73 22.06
N GLY A 269 -12.83 17.07 21.03
CA GLY A 269 -13.91 18.06 21.11
C GLY A 269 -13.49 19.54 21.13
N LYS A 270 -12.19 19.84 21.09
CA LYS A 270 -11.65 21.20 20.94
C LYS A 270 -11.78 21.65 19.49
N LYS A 271 -12.14 22.92 19.26
CA LYS A 271 -12.06 23.51 17.92
C LYS A 271 -10.60 23.48 17.47
N ILE A 272 -10.33 22.76 16.38
CA ILE A 272 -9.05 22.82 15.70
C ILE A 272 -8.94 24.23 15.13
N LYS A 273 -7.97 24.99 15.63
CA LYS A 273 -7.59 26.23 14.96
C LYS A 273 -6.91 25.80 13.66
N GLY A 274 -7.26 26.40 12.53
CA GLY A 274 -6.61 26.12 11.24
C GLY A 274 -5.13 26.55 11.18
N SER A 275 -4.42 26.49 12.30
CA SER A 275 -3.00 26.77 12.41
C SER A 275 -2.24 25.65 11.72
N LYS A 276 -1.41 26.05 10.75
CA LYS A 276 -0.33 25.20 10.29
C LYS A 276 0.71 25.06 11.40
N VAL A 277 1.39 23.93 11.44
CA VAL A 277 2.49 23.66 12.38
C VAL A 277 3.73 23.27 11.60
N SER A 278 4.89 23.78 12.02
CA SER A 278 6.16 23.42 11.42
C SER A 278 6.62 22.04 11.94
N LEU A 279 7.25 21.24 11.10
CA LEU A 279 7.73 19.91 11.48
C LEU A 279 8.75 19.96 12.62
N SER A 280 9.64 20.95 12.65
CA SER A 280 10.57 21.19 13.75
C SER A 280 9.84 21.37 15.09
N THR A 281 8.78 22.20 15.12
CA THR A 281 7.95 22.37 16.32
C THR A 281 7.27 21.07 16.76
N VAL A 282 6.83 20.22 15.82
CA VAL A 282 6.20 18.93 16.16
C VAL A 282 7.21 17.98 16.82
N VAL A 283 8.41 17.88 16.24
CA VAL A 283 9.48 17.02 16.77
C VAL A 283 9.90 17.47 18.16
N GLU A 284 10.04 18.77 18.37
CA GLU A 284 10.36 19.35 19.68
C GLU A 284 9.22 19.16 20.69
N GLY A 285 7.96 19.27 20.26
CA GLY A 285 6.78 19.09 21.11
C GLY A 285 6.64 17.69 21.71
N ILE A 286 7.06 16.65 20.98
CA ILE A 286 7.10 15.28 21.51
C ILE A 286 8.23 15.11 22.55
N GLY A 287 9.34 15.85 22.39
CA GLY A 287 10.51 15.76 23.26
C GLY A 287 11.44 14.61 22.86
N PHE A 288 12.76 14.88 22.89
CA PHE A 288 13.79 13.93 22.46
C PHE A 288 13.78 12.63 23.27
N GLU A 289 13.56 12.73 24.57
CA GLU A 289 13.45 11.59 25.50
C GLU A 289 12.32 10.63 25.16
N ASN A 290 11.35 11.10 24.37
CA ASN A 290 10.16 10.35 23.99
C ASN A 290 10.21 9.85 22.54
N VAL A 291 11.15 10.31 21.71
CA VAL A 291 11.28 9.88 20.32
C VAL A 291 11.48 8.37 20.20
N ALA A 292 12.27 7.78 21.11
CA ALA A 292 12.47 6.33 21.14
C ALA A 292 11.15 5.56 21.36
N LYS A 293 10.20 6.12 22.12
CA LYS A 293 8.90 5.50 22.36
C LYS A 293 8.07 5.40 21.09
N LEU A 294 8.29 6.28 20.10
CA LEU A 294 7.59 6.27 18.80
C LEU A 294 7.77 4.95 18.04
N SER A 295 8.83 4.18 18.34
CA SER A 295 9.17 2.89 17.72
C SER A 295 9.04 2.95 16.19
N VAL A 296 9.72 3.94 15.61
CA VAL A 296 9.90 4.06 14.16
C VAL A 296 10.69 2.84 13.68
N PRO A 297 10.28 2.15 12.60
CA PRO A 297 10.95 0.92 12.16
C PRO A 297 12.34 1.23 11.60
N GLU A 298 13.30 0.31 11.78
CA GLU A 298 14.67 0.47 11.26
C GLU A 298 14.71 0.56 9.73
N THR A 299 13.73 -0.06 9.04
CA THR A 299 13.55 0.00 7.58
C THR A 299 13.40 1.43 7.04
N ILE A 300 13.10 2.41 7.90
CA ILE A 300 13.04 3.81 7.49
C ILE A 300 14.35 4.33 6.90
N ALA A 301 15.49 3.73 7.25
CA ALA A 301 16.81 4.14 6.75
C ALA A 301 16.88 4.12 5.22
N ASP A 302 16.17 3.20 4.57
CA ASP A 302 16.16 3.03 3.11
C ASP A 302 15.16 3.97 2.39
N TYR A 303 14.26 4.61 3.16
CA TYR A 303 13.10 5.36 2.66
C TYR A 303 12.95 6.75 3.31
N LEU A 304 14.05 7.33 3.80
CA LEU A 304 14.05 8.63 4.46
C LEU A 304 13.45 9.73 3.57
N ASP A 305 13.71 9.67 2.26
CA ASP A 305 13.17 10.59 1.26
C ASP A 305 11.65 10.47 1.14
N MET A 306 11.11 9.26 1.18
CA MET A 306 9.66 9.01 1.06
C MET A 306 8.88 9.26 2.33
N CYS A 307 9.50 9.12 3.50
CA CYS A 307 8.84 9.26 4.80
C CYS A 307 9.32 10.51 5.56
N PRO A 308 9.05 11.73 5.06
CA PRO A 308 9.64 12.95 5.61
C PRO A 308 9.23 13.27 7.03
N VAL A 309 8.08 12.82 7.55
CA VAL A 309 7.71 13.10 8.94
C VAL A 309 8.40 12.12 9.89
N LEU A 310 8.32 10.82 9.63
CA LEU A 310 8.98 9.80 10.43
C LEU A 310 10.51 9.89 10.32
N ALA A 311 11.05 10.34 9.18
CA ALA A 311 12.48 10.58 9.00
C ALA A 311 12.99 11.69 9.93
N ALA A 312 12.18 12.73 10.19
CA ALA A 312 12.53 13.78 11.14
C ALA A 312 12.68 13.22 12.57
N PHE A 313 11.74 12.37 12.99
CA PHE A 313 11.84 11.66 14.28
C PHE A 313 13.04 10.71 14.33
N SER A 314 13.28 9.94 13.28
CA SER A 314 14.44 9.06 13.19
C SER A 314 15.77 9.84 13.33
N LYS A 315 15.93 10.94 12.59
CA LYS A 315 17.14 11.78 12.66
C LYS A 315 17.28 12.55 13.98
N CYS A 316 16.18 12.98 14.59
CA CYS A 316 16.20 13.54 15.93
C CYS A 316 16.69 12.50 16.96
N GLY A 317 16.21 11.26 16.87
CA GLY A 317 16.65 10.16 17.74
C GLY A 317 18.12 9.78 17.57
N GLU A 318 18.64 9.80 16.33
CA GLU A 318 20.04 9.49 16.02
C GLU A 318 21.02 10.58 16.47
N ILE A 319 20.69 11.86 16.23
CA ILE A 319 21.66 12.97 16.33
C ILE A 319 21.48 13.79 17.60
N GLY A 320 20.25 13.87 18.12
CA GLY A 320 19.91 14.70 19.26
C GLY A 320 18.87 15.79 18.95
N SER A 321 18.53 16.55 19.99
CA SER A 321 17.46 17.56 19.97
C SER A 321 17.87 18.90 19.35
N GLY A 322 16.89 19.80 19.23
CA GLY A 322 17.05 21.15 18.69
C GLY A 322 17.43 21.13 17.21
N THR A 323 18.30 22.04 16.80
CA THR A 323 18.67 22.21 15.38
C THR A 323 19.69 21.19 14.87
N SER A 324 20.18 20.28 15.72
CA SER A 324 21.30 19.38 15.41
C SER A 324 20.98 18.41 14.26
N TRP A 325 19.75 17.91 14.21
CA TRP A 325 19.30 16.96 13.19
C TRP A 325 18.87 17.63 11.86
N HIS A 326 18.64 18.95 11.85
CA HIS A 326 18.08 19.69 10.71
C HIS A 326 18.89 19.51 9.42
N GLY A 327 20.21 19.60 9.51
CA GLY A 327 21.11 19.46 8.36
C GLY A 327 21.12 18.04 7.79
N ALA A 328 21.10 17.02 8.65
CA ALA A 328 21.03 15.62 8.21
C ALA A 328 19.68 15.29 7.58
N TYR A 329 18.59 15.78 8.16
CA TYR A 329 17.25 15.66 7.62
C TYR A 329 17.12 16.30 6.24
N THR A 330 17.61 17.53 6.09
CA THR A 330 17.54 18.24 4.81
C THR A 330 18.32 17.51 3.72
N ARG A 331 19.48 16.93 4.05
CA ARG A 331 20.25 16.12 3.09
C ARG A 331 19.56 14.82 2.71
N ALA A 332 18.91 14.15 3.67
CA ALA A 332 18.26 12.87 3.43
C ALA A 332 16.93 13.00 2.67
N THR A 333 16.17 14.07 2.93
CA THR A 333 14.81 14.23 2.40
C THR A 333 14.71 15.30 1.32
N GLY A 334 15.67 16.22 1.21
CA GLY A 334 15.53 17.41 0.37
C GLY A 334 14.51 18.43 0.87
N LEU A 335 13.91 18.23 2.05
CA LEU A 335 12.95 19.15 2.66
C LEU A 335 13.56 19.90 3.85
N LYS A 336 13.05 21.11 4.11
CA LYS A 336 13.45 21.90 5.28
C LYS A 336 12.61 21.49 6.50
N PRO A 337 13.18 21.43 7.72
CA PRO A 337 12.44 21.16 8.96
C PRO A 337 11.31 22.16 9.26
N ASP A 338 11.37 23.37 8.70
CA ASP A 338 10.36 24.41 8.90
C ASP A 338 9.16 24.28 7.95
N ILE A 339 9.09 23.18 7.20
CA ILE A 339 7.93 22.80 6.41
C ILE A 339 6.66 22.80 7.28
N GLU A 340 5.61 23.41 6.76
CA GLU A 340 4.35 23.59 7.47
C GLU A 340 3.27 22.62 6.99
N PHE A 341 2.62 21.96 7.94
CA PHE A 341 1.49 21.07 7.69
C PHE A 341 0.24 21.58 8.38
N SER A 342 -0.94 21.36 7.75
CA SER A 342 -2.17 21.36 8.54
C SER A 342 -2.17 20.14 9.46
N LEU A 343 -2.87 20.22 10.60
CA LEU A 343 -2.91 19.09 11.55
C LEU A 343 -3.51 17.81 10.93
N SER A 344 -4.48 17.97 10.03
CA SER A 344 -5.08 16.85 9.30
C SER A 344 -4.11 16.24 8.30
N ASP A 345 -3.37 17.08 7.58
CA ASP A 345 -2.38 16.64 6.61
C ASP A 345 -1.21 15.94 7.31
N LEU A 346 -0.75 16.49 8.44
CA LEU A 346 0.29 15.87 9.28
C LEU A 346 -0.15 14.48 9.76
N ALA A 347 -1.35 14.37 10.33
CA ALA A 347 -1.91 13.10 10.77
C ALA A 347 -2.00 12.07 9.63
N MET A 348 -2.53 12.50 8.49
CA MET A 348 -2.66 11.63 7.31
C MET A 348 -1.29 11.20 6.78
N GLN A 349 -0.33 12.13 6.73
CA GLN A 349 1.03 11.86 6.27
C GLN A 349 1.71 10.83 7.18
N VAL A 350 1.66 11.00 8.51
CA VAL A 350 2.21 10.02 9.47
C VAL A 350 1.57 8.65 9.31
N TYR A 351 0.23 8.60 9.17
CA TYR A 351 -0.49 7.35 8.97
C TYR A 351 -0.03 6.63 7.68
N ARG A 352 0.04 7.37 6.56
CA ARG A 352 0.48 6.83 5.26
C ARG A 352 1.94 6.38 5.27
N GLU A 353 2.84 7.16 5.85
CA GLU A 353 4.25 6.79 5.99
C GLU A 353 4.39 5.51 6.80
N ARG A 354 3.62 5.38 7.89
CA ARG A 354 3.66 4.18 8.71
C ARG A 354 3.09 2.95 8.01
N GLN A 355 2.00 3.10 7.23
CA GLN A 355 1.48 2.01 6.40
C GLN A 355 2.49 1.62 5.32
N PHE A 356 3.08 2.59 4.62
CA PHE A 356 4.12 2.34 3.63
C PHE A 356 5.28 1.52 4.21
N LEU A 357 5.82 1.91 5.37
CA LEU A 357 6.92 1.18 6.03
C LEU A 357 6.54 -0.21 6.55
N TYR A 358 5.26 -0.53 6.70
CA TYR A 358 4.82 -1.90 7.03
C TYR A 358 4.71 -2.80 5.80
N GLY A 359 4.53 -2.23 4.62
CA GLY A 359 4.44 -2.98 3.37
C GLY A 359 5.75 -3.05 2.58
N ALA A 360 6.67 -2.11 2.82
CA ALA A 360 8.02 -2.06 2.25
C ALA A 360 8.99 -2.93 3.05
#